data_AF-A0AAE5J608-F1
#
_entry.id   AF-A0AAE5J608-F1
#
_cell.length_a   1.000
_cell.length_b   1.000
_cell.length_c   1.000
_cell.angle_alpha   90.00
_cell.angle_beta   90.00
_cell.angle_gamma   90.00
#
_symmetry.space_group_name_H-M   'P 1'
#
loop_
_entity.id
_entity.type
_entity.pdbx_description
1 polymer ?
#
loop_
_entity_poly.entity_id
_entity_poly.type
_entity_poly.pdbx_seq_one_letter_code
_entity_poly.pdbx_strand_id
1 'polypeptide(L)' 'MVKVRINKQFYKDFNFYFYMLFIILWIKPLIDAENGYEFTYCLVFLVGAIIATLLTIFKNK' A
#
# COMPACT_ATOMS: atom_id res chain seq x y z
N MET A 1 -14.26 -19.81 7.79
CA MET A 1 -14.72 -18.49 7.29
C MET A 1 -13.97 -17.42 8.09
N VAL A 2 -12.93 -16.79 7.53
CA VAL A 2 -12.16 -15.76 8.25
C VAL A 2 -13.04 -14.52 8.38
N LYS A 3 -13.41 -14.15 9.61
CA LYS A 3 -14.25 -12.98 9.86
C LYS A 3 -13.38 -11.73 9.76
N VAL A 4 -13.26 -11.19 8.54
CA VAL A 4 -12.51 -9.95 8.27
C VAL A 4 -13.22 -8.81 9.00
N ARG A 5 -12.57 -8.22 10.00
CA ARG A 5 -13.06 -7.06 10.74
C ARG A 5 -12.31 -5.83 10.27
N ILE A 6 -13.05 -4.83 9.80
CA ILE A 6 -12.50 -3.54 9.39
C ILE A 6 -12.36 -2.65 10.63
N ASN A 7 -11.17 -2.06 10.81
CA ASN A 7 -10.91 -1.05 11.81
C ASN A 7 -11.68 0.24 11.46
N LYS A 8 -12.81 0.51 12.10
CA LYS A 8 -13.61 1.71 11.84
C LYS A 8 -12.89 3.05 12.09
N GLN A 9 -11.68 3.04 12.65
CA GLN A 9 -10.85 4.22 12.91
C GLN A 9 -9.53 4.21 12.12
N PHE A 10 -9.39 3.38 11.07
CA PHE A 10 -8.15 3.32 10.27
C PHE A 10 -7.73 4.69 9.72
N TYR A 11 -8.70 5.54 9.38
CA TYR A 11 -8.46 6.90 8.86
C TYR A 11 -7.89 7.87 9.89
N LYS A 12 -7.75 7.47 11.16
CA LYS A 12 -7.05 8.28 12.18
C LYS A 12 -5.59 7.85 12.34
N ASP A 13 -5.18 6.76 11.71
CA ASP A 13 -3.82 6.23 11.82
C ASP A 13 -2.91 6.93 10.82
N PHE A 14 -1.81 7.53 11.30
CA PHE A 14 -0.80 8.15 10.44
C PHE A 14 -0.25 7.16 9.40
N ASN A 15 -0.11 5.89 9.76
CA ASN A 15 0.43 4.87 8.86
C ASN A 15 -0.46 4.67 7.63
N PHE A 16 -1.78 4.79 7.77
CA PHE A 16 -2.70 4.69 6.63
C PHE A 16 -2.38 5.75 5.57
N TYR A 17 -2.20 7.00 5.99
CA TYR A 17 -1.87 8.11 5.09
C TYR A 17 -0.44 8.01 4.53
N PHE A 18 0.51 7.58 5.36
CA PHE A 18 1.88 7.36 4.92
C PHE A 18 1.94 6.30 3.79
N TYR A 19 1.28 5.16 3.95
CA TYR A 19 1.26 4.13 2.92
C TYR A 19 0.45 4.54 1.68
N MET A 20 -0.66 5.27 1.85
CA MET A 20 -1.40 5.86 0.72
C MET A 20 -0.55 6.82 -0.11
N LEU A 21 0.26 7.67 0.55
CA LEU A 21 1.21 8.55 -0.14
C LEU A 21 2.23 7.75 -0.95
N PHE A 22 2.78 6.68 -0.37
CA PHE A 22 3.71 5.79 -1.07
C PHE A 22 3.07 5.17 -2.32
N ILE A 23 1.81 4.71 -2.24
CA ILE A 23 1.10 4.18 -3.42
C ILE A 23 1.08 5.22 -4.53
N ILE A 24 0.70 6.46 -4.23
CA ILE A 24 0.63 7.55 -5.21
C ILE A 24 2.01 7.84 -5.83
N LEU A 25 3.05 7.86 -5.00
CA LEU A 25 4.43 8.13 -5.44
C LEU A 25 4.99 7.04 -6.36
N TRP A 26 4.62 5.78 -6.16
CA TRP A 26 5.17 4.66 -6.94
C TRP A 26 4.41 4.35 -8.22
N ILE A 27 3.19 4.89 -8.42
CA ILE A 27 2.43 4.68 -9.66
C ILE A 27 3.16 5.24 -10.88
N LYS A 28 3.65 6.49 -10.80
CA LYS A 28 4.31 7.13 -11.95
C LYS A 28 5.63 6.42 -12.33
N PRO A 29 6.58 6.17 -11.41
CA PRO A 29 7.78 5.40 -11.70
C PRO A 29 7.51 4.00 -12.26
N LEU A 30 6.42 3.35 -11.84
CA LEU A 30 6.03 2.05 -12.40
C LEU A 30 5.61 2.14 -13.87
N ILE A 31 4.87 3.19 -14.24
CA ILE A 31 4.45 3.44 -15.63
C ILE A 31 5.65 3.85 -16.49
N ASP A 32 6.54 4.66 -15.93
CA ASP A 32 7.71 5.21 -16.63
C ASP A 32 8.91 4.24 -16.63
N ALA A 33 8.79 3.02 -16.10
CA ALA A 33 9.89 2.07 -15.99
C ALA A 33 10.45 1.65 -17.35
N GLU A 34 11.76 1.83 -17.56
CA GLU A 34 12.39 1.63 -18.87
C GLU A 34 12.85 0.18 -19.10
N ASN A 35 12.99 -0.59 -18.01
CA ASN A 35 13.46 -1.96 -18.07
C ASN A 35 12.77 -2.86 -17.01
N GLY A 36 12.91 -4.18 -17.20
CA GLY A 36 12.27 -5.17 -16.33
C GLY A 36 12.73 -5.12 -14.87
N TYR A 37 13.95 -4.63 -14.60
CA TYR A 37 14.45 -4.50 -13.24
C TYR A 37 13.77 -3.33 -12.50
N GLU A 38 13.72 -2.15 -13.13
CA GLU A 38 13.01 -0.98 -12.61
C GLU A 38 11.53 -1.25 -12.41
N PHE A 39 10.90 -1.92 -13.38
CA PHE A 39 9.50 -2.34 -13.27
C PHE A 39 9.29 -3.23 -12.05
N THR A 40 10.14 -4.24 -11.87
CA THR A 40 10.05 -5.18 -10.75
C THR A 40 10.25 -4.48 -9.42
N TYR A 41 11.25 -3.61 -9.32
CA TYR A 41 11.53 -2.82 -8.13
C TYR A 41 10.32 -1.94 -7.77
N CYS A 42 9.83 -1.13 -8.71
CA CYS A 42 8.66 -0.26 -8.48
C CYS A 42 7.42 -1.08 -8.10
N LEU A 43 7.22 -2.24 -8.73
CA LEU A 43 6.09 -3.13 -8.44
C LEU A 43 6.15 -3.67 -7.01
N VAL A 44 7.33 -4.08 -6.53
CA VAL A 44 7.52 -4.57 -5.16
C VAL A 44 7.17 -3.48 -4.14
N PHE A 45 7.61 -2.24 -4.34
CA PHE A 45 7.27 -1.14 -3.45
C PHE A 45 5.79 -0.79 -3.48
N LEU A 46 5.17 -0.77 -4.67
CA LEU A 46 3.75 -0.50 -4.82
C LEU A 46 2.89 -1.57 -4.13
N VAL A 47 3.18 -2.85 -4.40
CA VAL A 47 2.46 -3.98 -3.79
C VAL A 47 2.65 -3.98 -2.27
N GLY A 48 3.87 -3.73 -1.79
CA GLY A 48 4.16 -3.61 -0.36
C GLY A 48 3.35 -2.50 0.31
N ALA A 49 3.25 -1.32 -0.31
CA ALA A 49 2.47 -0.20 0.20
C ALA A 49 0.96 -0.48 0.21
N ILE A 50 0.43 -1.18 -0.82
CA ILE A 50 -0.97 -1.62 -0.85
C ILE A 50 -1.24 -2.60 0.29
N ILE A 51 -0.40 -3.62 0.47
CA ILE A 51 -0.56 -4.60 1.55
C ILE A 51 -0.51 -3.90 2.91
N ALA A 52 0.45 -3.00 3.13
CA ALA A 52 0.57 -2.25 4.37
C ALA A 52 -0.68 -1.38 4.65
N THR A 53 -1.22 -0.73 3.62
CA THR A 53 -2.48 0.03 3.70
C THR A 53 -3.64 -0.88 4.10
N LEU A 54 -3.79 -2.03 3.43
CA LEU A 54 -4.83 -3.00 3.76
C LEU A 54 -4.68 -3.53 5.20
N LEU A 55 -3.46 -3.78 5.67
CA LEU A 55 -3.20 -4.17 7.05
C LEU A 55 -3.62 -3.09 8.05
N THR A 56 -3.43 -1.80 7.74
CA THR A 56 -3.95 -0.72 8.61
C THR A 56 -5.48 -0.67 8.65
N ILE A 57 -6.15 -0.96 7.52
CA ILE A 57 -7.61 -1.04 7.43
C ILE A 57 -8.17 -2.24 8.18
N PHE A 58 -7.52 -3.40 8.08
CA PHE A 58 -7.97 -4.65 8.71
C PHE A 58 -7.35 -4.89 10.09
N LYS A 59 -6.59 -3.93 10.63
CA LYS A 59 -5.97 -4.03 11.93
C LYS A 59 -7.05 -4.22 12.99
N ASN A 60 -7.18 -5.43 13.51
CA ASN A 60 -8.00 -5.69 14.69
C ASN A 60 -7.31 -5.02 15.88
N LYS A 61 -7.84 -3.87 16.32
CA LYS A 61 -7.65 -3.42 17.70
C LYS A 61 -8.64 -4.13 18.60
#